data_AF-A0ABC9FL34-F1
#
_entry.id   AF-A0ABC9FL34-F1
#
_cell.length_a   1.000
_cell.length_b   1.000
_cell.length_c   1.000
_cell.angle_alpha   90.00
_cell.angle_beta   90.00
_cell.angle_gamma   90.00
#
_symmetry.space_group_name_H-M   'P 1'
#
loop_
_entity.id
_entity.type
_entity.pdbx_description
1 polymer ?
#
loop_
_entity_poly.entity_id
_entity_poly.type
_entity_poly.pdbx_seq_one_letter_code
_entity_poly.pdbx_strand_id
1 'polypeptide(L)'
;MMCGAPLYFPPPPISTARYSSMPAAADVMDFDSPAPSTPSGSSSTETAAPCCAAPPPPSQLLRAATARLMPHRLPFGTAARNKYQQGSPAVAACGGALPPPIKLRSVSTPPAQDVMDAGSSAPSTPSDCSSTMETTPSPRGPLPTTFPSPYPAAAKPTPRPPTRVEVRQVWAHNFEAEARLIESLLPKFRYAAVDTEFPGTVYRPAGAAYTLTPARRYELLKQNVDALDLIQLGLTLFDSGGRLPLLASNGGAAAVWEFNFREFDVTRHRHAPESIAVLRASGVDFGRTRRHGVDAAAFGPRLRKWLRAGLGRAGLVTFSGGYDLAYLVKAVYGPGYRMPATAAEFEGVARSLIRRPLFDVKEMARLCPADLRGGLDNVAAKLDVGRAVGEAHQAGSDSLLTCHTFVKMRGCYFEDDGKLAKVAGVLTDITAY
;
A
#
# COMPACT_ATOMS: atom_id res chain seq x y z
N MET A 1 -14.72 -43.78 33.46
CA MET A 1 -13.27 -43.47 33.41
C MET A 1 -13.12 -42.12 32.72
N MET A 2 -13.17 -41.01 33.47
CA MET A 2 -12.03 -40.26 34.05
C MET A 2 -11.07 -39.62 33.02
N CYS A 3 -11.22 -38.29 32.92
CA CYS A 3 -10.27 -37.18 32.78
C CYS A 3 -8.88 -37.36 32.13
N GLY A 4 -8.54 -36.34 31.34
CA GLY A 4 -7.16 -35.97 31.00
C GLY A 4 -7.07 -34.59 30.35
N ALA A 5 -7.19 -33.52 31.15
CA ALA A 5 -6.90 -32.15 30.73
C ALA A 5 -5.38 -31.88 30.77
N PRO A 6 -4.80 -31.10 29.84
CA PRO A 6 -3.37 -30.78 29.87
C PRO A 6 -3.05 -29.68 30.89
N LEU A 7 -1.96 -29.91 31.60
CA LEU A 7 -1.41 -29.14 32.72
C LEU A 7 -0.95 -27.73 32.30
N TYR A 8 -1.37 -26.73 33.07
CA TYR A 8 -0.96 -25.34 32.99
C TYR A 8 0.20 -25.11 33.99
N PHE A 9 1.38 -24.72 33.51
CA PHE A 9 2.49 -24.30 34.37
C PHE A 9 2.48 -22.77 34.53
N PRO A 10 2.41 -22.22 35.75
CA PRO A 10 2.53 -20.78 35.98
C PRO A 10 3.99 -20.32 35.85
N PRO A 11 4.24 -19.08 35.37
CA PRO A 11 5.58 -18.53 35.27
C PRO A 11 6.18 -18.19 36.66
N PRO A 12 7.51 -18.25 36.82
CA PRO A 12 8.19 -17.87 38.06
C PRO A 12 8.14 -16.34 38.31
N PRO A 13 8.29 -15.90 39.58
CA PRO A 13 8.12 -14.50 39.97
C PRO A 13 9.24 -13.58 39.48
N ILE A 14 8.86 -12.31 39.29
CA ILE A 14 9.63 -11.19 38.75
C ILE A 14 10.73 -10.74 39.72
N SER A 15 11.94 -10.48 39.20
CA SER A 15 12.97 -9.70 39.88
C SER A 15 12.90 -8.24 39.42
N THR A 16 12.52 -7.33 40.32
CA THR A 16 12.49 -5.89 40.12
C THR A 16 13.83 -5.28 40.52
N ALA A 17 14.68 -4.98 39.54
CA ALA A 17 15.84 -4.12 39.75
C ALA A 17 15.36 -2.66 39.88
N ARG A 18 15.49 -2.09 41.08
CA ARG A 18 15.32 -0.67 41.36
C ARG A 18 16.44 0.11 40.67
N TYR A 19 16.09 1.00 39.75
CA TYR A 19 16.97 2.11 39.36
C TYR A 19 16.53 3.34 40.14
N SER A 20 17.39 3.79 41.05
CA SER A 20 17.22 5.02 41.81
C SER A 20 17.42 6.22 40.89
N SER A 21 16.40 7.09 40.82
CA SER A 21 16.49 8.45 40.31
C SER A 21 17.12 9.35 41.38
N MET A 22 18.11 10.17 40.99
CA MET A 22 18.47 11.39 41.71
C MET A 22 18.16 12.60 40.83
N PRO A 23 17.68 13.72 41.41
CA PRO A 23 17.22 14.88 40.67
C PRO A 23 18.37 15.85 40.38
N ALA A 24 18.40 16.43 39.17
CA ALA A 24 19.20 17.60 38.88
C ALA A 24 18.41 18.86 39.28
N ALA A 25 19.06 19.71 40.08
CA ALA A 25 18.52 20.94 40.63
C ALA A 25 18.22 21.97 39.53
N ALA A 26 17.16 22.74 39.76
CA ALA A 26 16.83 23.96 39.06
C ALA A 26 17.70 25.09 39.62
N ASP A 27 18.33 25.86 38.74
CA ASP A 27 18.76 27.22 39.05
C ASP A 27 17.98 28.20 38.17
N VAL A 28 17.22 29.04 38.87
CA VAL A 28 16.45 30.18 38.40
C VAL A 28 17.36 31.40 38.49
N MET A 29 17.54 32.13 37.39
CA MET A 29 17.94 33.55 37.40
C MET A 29 17.38 34.21 36.14
N ASP A 30 16.25 34.91 36.28
CA ASP A 30 15.84 36.02 35.42
C ASP A 30 16.70 37.25 35.75
N PHE A 31 17.10 38.03 34.75
CA PHE A 31 16.98 39.51 34.79
C PHE A 31 17.23 40.14 33.41
N ASP A 32 16.48 41.21 33.17
CA ASP A 32 16.31 42.01 31.96
C ASP A 32 17.58 42.67 31.33
N SER A 33 17.44 42.90 30.02
CA SER A 33 18.07 43.81 29.03
C SER A 33 18.62 45.18 29.53
N PRO A 34 19.35 46.03 28.74
CA PRO A 34 19.53 46.06 27.26
C PRO A 34 20.96 46.38 26.72
N ALA A 35 21.08 46.37 25.38
CA ALA A 35 22.25 46.72 24.56
C ALA A 35 22.74 48.19 24.73
N PRO A 36 23.97 48.55 24.28
CA PRO A 36 24.09 49.12 22.93
C PRO A 36 25.43 48.92 22.16
N SER A 37 25.36 49.28 20.87
CA SER A 37 26.39 49.89 19.99
C SER A 37 27.57 49.07 19.43
N THR A 38 27.61 49.05 18.10
CA THR A 38 28.75 48.82 17.21
C THR A 38 29.82 49.92 17.36
N PRO A 39 31.08 49.65 16.96
CA PRO A 39 31.52 50.22 15.67
C PRO A 39 32.43 49.30 14.81
N SER A 40 32.55 49.74 13.56
CA SER A 40 33.40 49.33 12.45
C SER A 40 34.89 49.10 12.74
N GLY A 41 35.52 48.17 12.00
CA GLY A 41 36.98 48.10 11.88
C GLY A 41 37.42 47.00 10.89
N SER A 42 38.30 47.38 9.98
CA SER A 42 38.72 46.69 8.75
C SER A 42 39.92 45.74 8.90
N SER A 43 40.18 45.04 7.80
CA SER A 43 41.50 44.61 7.25
C SER A 43 42.24 43.39 7.82
N SER A 44 42.32 42.36 6.96
CA SER A 44 43.51 41.57 6.53
C SER A 44 44.56 41.14 7.57
N THR A 45 44.87 39.85 7.64
CA THR A 45 46.00 39.20 6.92
C THR A 45 46.08 37.70 7.23
N GLU A 46 46.70 37.00 6.30
CA GLU A 46 46.98 35.56 6.22
C GLU A 46 47.71 34.96 7.43
N THR A 47 47.47 33.67 7.67
CA THR A 47 48.57 32.74 7.97
C THR A 47 48.16 31.31 7.61
N ALA A 48 49.01 30.66 6.82
CA ALA A 48 48.83 29.32 6.27
C ALA A 48 49.38 28.21 7.19
N ALA A 49 48.80 27.01 7.04
CA ALA A 49 49.37 25.63 7.15
C ALA A 49 48.45 24.67 7.94
N PRO A 50 48.56 23.34 7.77
CA PRO A 50 48.62 22.56 6.53
C PRO A 50 47.55 21.44 6.49
N CYS A 51 47.49 20.76 5.34
CA CYS A 51 46.63 19.62 5.01
C CYS A 51 46.46 18.56 6.12
N CYS A 52 45.21 18.17 6.37
CA CYS A 52 44.88 16.86 6.95
C CYS A 52 43.93 16.13 5.99
N ALA A 53 44.39 14.98 5.50
CA ALA A 53 43.67 14.10 4.60
C ALA A 53 42.44 13.49 5.29
N ALA A 54 41.33 13.41 4.56
CA ALA A 54 40.12 12.71 4.95
C ALA A 54 40.32 11.18 4.88
N PRO A 55 39.73 10.39 5.79
CA PRO A 55 39.80 8.93 5.73
C PRO A 55 38.84 8.34 4.67
N PRO A 56 39.17 7.22 4.03
CA PRO A 56 38.31 6.57 3.03
C PRO A 56 37.15 5.79 3.70
N PRO A 57 36.04 5.55 2.97
CA PRO A 57 34.90 4.80 3.50
C PRO A 57 35.17 3.28 3.52
N PRO A 58 34.71 2.54 4.55
CA PRO A 58 34.84 1.09 4.55
C PRO A 58 33.79 0.45 3.64
N SER A 59 34.28 -0.22 2.60
CA SER A 59 33.54 -1.18 1.78
C SER A 59 33.98 -2.60 2.17
N GLN A 60 33.02 -3.53 2.11
CA GLN A 60 33.16 -4.99 2.18
C GLN A 60 33.39 -5.64 3.55
N LEU A 61 32.30 -6.14 4.14
CA LEU A 61 32.30 -7.25 5.10
C LEU A 61 30.95 -8.00 5.03
N LEU A 62 30.79 -8.92 4.07
CA LEU A 62 29.97 -10.14 4.23
C LEU A 62 30.23 -11.15 3.09
N ARG A 63 31.38 -11.82 3.14
CA ARG A 63 31.60 -13.10 2.44
C ARG A 63 32.27 -14.07 3.43
N ALA A 64 31.46 -14.75 4.23
CA ALA A 64 31.81 -16.03 4.86
C ALA A 64 30.62 -16.53 5.70
N ALA A 65 29.78 -17.42 5.14
CA ALA A 65 29.04 -18.44 5.90
C ALA A 65 28.21 -19.34 4.97
N THR A 66 28.85 -20.12 4.10
CA THR A 66 28.22 -21.33 3.52
C THR A 66 29.31 -22.28 3.03
N ALA A 67 29.84 -23.10 3.95
CA ALA A 67 30.51 -24.34 3.59
C ALA A 67 30.55 -25.28 4.80
N ARG A 68 29.64 -26.26 4.84
CA ARG A 68 29.92 -27.63 5.29
C ARG A 68 28.69 -28.50 5.07
N LEU A 69 28.74 -29.31 4.02
CA LEU A 69 28.45 -30.75 4.02
C LEU A 69 28.77 -31.27 2.61
N MET A 70 29.89 -32.00 2.51
CA MET A 70 30.31 -32.75 1.33
C MET A 70 29.60 -34.12 1.28
N PRO A 71 29.49 -34.75 0.10
CA PRO A 71 28.73 -35.98 -0.13
C PRO A 71 29.59 -37.24 0.04
N HIS A 72 28.97 -38.34 0.48
CA HIS A 72 29.51 -39.70 0.33
C HIS A 72 29.06 -40.33 -0.99
N ARG A 73 29.96 -41.10 -1.59
CA ARG A 73 29.85 -41.73 -2.91
C ARG A 73 29.79 -43.27 -2.79
N LEU A 74 28.98 -43.88 -3.68
CA LEU A 74 29.06 -45.23 -4.31
C LEU A 74 28.54 -46.47 -3.53
N PRO A 75 28.24 -47.64 -4.20
CA PRO A 75 28.28 -47.96 -5.65
C PRO A 75 27.09 -48.78 -6.27
N PHE A 76 27.08 -48.83 -7.62
CA PHE A 76 26.68 -49.90 -8.57
C PHE A 76 25.34 -50.68 -8.51
N GLY A 77 24.67 -50.74 -9.66
CA GLY A 77 23.67 -51.76 -10.06
C GLY A 77 23.31 -51.65 -11.54
N THR A 78 23.50 -52.76 -12.28
CA THR A 78 23.47 -52.91 -13.75
C THR A 78 22.11 -53.29 -14.38
N ALA A 79 22.01 -53.09 -15.71
CA ALA A 79 21.07 -53.66 -16.70
C ALA A 79 19.69 -52.95 -16.82
N ALA A 80 19.06 -52.78 -18.00
CA ALA A 80 19.15 -53.50 -19.26
C ALA A 80 18.81 -52.62 -20.49
N ARG A 81 19.24 -53.13 -21.65
CA ARG A 81 19.00 -52.66 -23.03
C ARG A 81 17.51 -52.66 -23.38
N ASN A 82 17.07 -51.69 -24.19
CA ASN A 82 16.31 -51.99 -25.41
C ASN A 82 16.55 -50.94 -26.50
N LYS A 83 16.90 -51.46 -27.69
CA LYS A 83 17.09 -50.72 -28.94
C LYS A 83 15.72 -50.52 -29.60
N TYR A 84 15.42 -49.32 -30.08
CA TYR A 84 14.64 -49.13 -31.30
C TYR A 84 15.17 -47.91 -32.06
N GLN A 85 15.07 -48.00 -33.37
CA GLN A 85 15.89 -47.36 -34.40
C GLN A 85 15.20 -46.11 -34.98
N GLN A 86 16.05 -45.23 -35.52
CA GLN A 86 15.83 -44.28 -36.63
C GLN A 86 15.09 -42.94 -36.38
N GLY A 87 15.76 -41.87 -36.82
CA GLY A 87 15.12 -40.64 -37.30
C GLY A 87 15.69 -39.34 -36.73
N SER A 88 16.84 -38.87 -37.21
CA SER A 88 17.16 -37.43 -37.16
C SER A 88 16.40 -36.70 -38.27
N PRO A 89 15.85 -35.51 -38.00
CA PRO A 89 16.36 -34.36 -38.73
C PRO A 89 16.62 -33.12 -37.86
N ALA A 90 17.64 -32.38 -38.29
CA ALA A 90 18.01 -30.99 -38.03
C ALA A 90 17.24 -30.19 -36.95
N VAL A 91 17.95 -29.82 -35.89
CA VAL A 91 17.54 -28.77 -34.95
C VAL A 91 17.77 -27.41 -35.62
N ALA A 92 16.69 -26.77 -36.05
CA ALA A 92 16.69 -25.34 -36.34
C ALA A 92 16.88 -24.58 -35.03
N ALA A 93 18.03 -23.93 -34.88
CA ALA A 93 18.27 -22.97 -33.82
C ALA A 93 17.44 -21.70 -34.08
N CYS A 94 16.19 -21.67 -33.58
CA CYS A 94 15.45 -20.43 -33.44
C CYS A 94 16.02 -19.66 -32.25
N GLY A 95 16.97 -18.77 -32.54
CA GLY A 95 17.30 -17.66 -31.65
C GLY A 95 16.05 -16.83 -31.42
N GLY A 96 15.38 -17.04 -30.29
CA GLY A 96 14.33 -16.16 -29.81
C GLY A 96 14.96 -14.80 -29.51
N ALA A 97 14.84 -13.87 -30.44
CA ALA A 97 15.18 -12.48 -30.21
C ALA A 97 14.38 -11.98 -28.99
N LEU A 98 15.10 -11.46 -28.00
CA LEU A 98 14.49 -10.65 -26.95
C LEU A 98 13.63 -9.57 -27.63
N PRO A 99 12.37 -9.36 -27.19
CA PRO A 99 11.55 -8.30 -27.75
C PRO A 99 12.28 -6.95 -27.59
N PRO A 100 12.15 -6.04 -28.56
CA PRO A 100 12.90 -4.79 -28.54
C PRO A 100 12.59 -4.00 -27.25
N PRO A 101 13.58 -3.27 -26.71
CA PRO A 101 13.38 -2.43 -25.54
C PRO A 101 12.25 -1.42 -25.81
N ILE A 102 11.41 -1.23 -24.80
CA ILE A 102 10.31 -0.26 -24.83
C ILE A 102 10.91 1.12 -25.12
N LYS A 103 10.42 1.80 -26.16
CA LYS A 103 10.67 3.23 -26.36
C LYS A 103 9.90 4.00 -25.28
N LEU A 104 10.54 4.18 -24.12
CA LEU A 104 10.05 4.98 -23.02
C LEU A 104 10.31 6.46 -23.34
N ARG A 105 9.25 7.26 -23.45
CA ARG A 105 9.39 8.72 -23.47
C ARG A 105 9.62 9.20 -22.04
N SER A 106 10.84 9.64 -21.73
CA SER A 106 11.10 10.53 -20.59
C SER A 106 10.52 11.89 -20.95
N VAL A 107 9.42 12.28 -20.33
CA VAL A 107 8.80 13.58 -20.60
C VAL A 107 9.67 14.66 -19.95
N SER A 108 10.42 15.40 -20.78
CA SER A 108 11.11 16.64 -20.39
C SER A 108 10.47 17.88 -21.03
N THR A 109 9.41 17.71 -21.82
CA THR A 109 8.70 18.77 -22.57
C THR A 109 7.24 18.34 -22.80
N PRO A 110 6.26 19.27 -22.77
CA PRO A 110 4.84 18.93 -22.88
C PRO A 110 4.49 18.50 -24.31
N PRO A 111 3.77 17.38 -24.51
CA PRO A 111 3.16 17.07 -25.81
C PRO A 111 1.77 17.70 -25.92
N ALA A 112 1.33 17.90 -27.17
CA ALA A 112 0.00 18.37 -27.53
C ALA A 112 -1.11 17.41 -27.08
N GLN A 113 -2.30 17.99 -26.86
CA GLN A 113 -3.54 17.33 -26.42
C GLN A 113 -3.92 16.16 -27.33
N ASP A 114 -3.99 14.96 -26.75
CA ASP A 114 -5.05 13.95 -26.96
C ASP A 114 -4.92 12.82 -25.92
N VAL A 115 -6.05 12.46 -25.32
CA VAL A 115 -6.25 11.83 -24.00
C VAL A 115 -6.53 10.31 -24.14
N MET A 116 -6.19 9.49 -23.11
CA MET A 116 -7.07 8.50 -22.45
C MET A 116 -6.37 7.68 -21.34
N ASP A 117 -6.91 7.86 -20.13
CA ASP A 117 -7.15 6.94 -19.00
C ASP A 117 -6.11 5.88 -18.55
N ALA A 118 -5.52 6.14 -17.37
CA ALA A 118 -4.88 5.15 -16.50
C ALA A 118 -5.42 5.33 -15.06
N GLY A 119 -5.85 4.22 -14.45
CA GLY A 119 -6.78 4.19 -13.32
C GLY A 119 -6.32 4.78 -11.99
N SER A 120 -7.30 5.32 -11.27
CA SER A 120 -7.59 5.26 -9.82
C SER A 120 -6.52 5.52 -8.76
N SER A 121 -5.31 5.97 -9.10
CA SER A 121 -4.42 6.66 -8.15
C SER A 121 -3.82 7.93 -8.75
N ALA A 122 -4.37 8.37 -9.88
CA ALA A 122 -4.17 9.69 -10.44
C ALA A 122 -5.55 10.27 -10.78
N PRO A 123 -5.74 11.59 -10.57
CA PRO A 123 -7.04 12.21 -10.64
C PRO A 123 -7.51 12.42 -12.08
N SER A 124 -8.73 11.96 -12.35
CA SER A 124 -9.44 12.16 -13.60
C SER A 124 -10.30 13.44 -13.54
N THR A 125 -10.12 14.32 -14.52
CA THR A 125 -11.05 15.41 -14.83
C THR A 125 -12.28 14.88 -15.59
N PRO A 126 -13.45 15.54 -15.51
CA PRO A 126 -14.70 15.01 -16.03
C PRO A 126 -14.75 15.12 -17.55
N SER A 127 -15.18 14.06 -18.24
CA SER A 127 -15.70 14.18 -19.60
C SER A 127 -16.82 13.19 -19.82
N ASP A 128 -18.03 13.74 -19.98
CA ASP A 128 -19.12 13.08 -20.67
C ASP A 128 -18.67 12.74 -22.09
N CYS A 129 -18.94 11.52 -22.53
CA CYS A 129 -19.35 11.21 -23.91
C CYS A 129 -19.71 9.73 -24.04
N SER A 130 -20.99 9.50 -24.32
CA SER A 130 -21.57 8.24 -24.80
C SER A 130 -21.04 7.89 -26.19
N SER A 131 -20.56 6.66 -26.39
CA SER A 131 -20.75 5.93 -27.66
C SER A 131 -20.44 4.43 -27.54
N THR A 132 -21.51 3.65 -27.78
CA THR A 132 -21.65 2.32 -28.40
C THR A 132 -20.43 1.57 -28.95
N MET A 133 -20.50 0.23 -28.84
CA MET A 133 -19.75 -0.88 -29.50
C MET A 133 -18.95 -1.69 -28.46
N GLU A 134 -18.91 -3.03 -28.41
CA GLU A 134 -19.60 -4.13 -29.07
C GLU A 134 -19.35 -5.35 -28.15
N THR A 135 -20.37 -6.15 -27.89
CA THR A 135 -20.38 -7.25 -26.92
C THR A 135 -19.46 -8.39 -27.33
N THR A 136 -18.45 -8.72 -26.51
CA THR A 136 -17.76 -10.02 -26.54
C THR A 136 -18.04 -10.78 -25.24
N PRO A 137 -18.62 -12.00 -25.28
CA PRO A 137 -19.00 -12.73 -24.07
C PRO A 137 -17.79 -13.42 -23.42
N SER A 138 -17.78 -13.38 -22.09
CA SER A 138 -16.81 -14.10 -21.24
C SER A 138 -17.09 -15.61 -21.25
N PRO A 139 -16.09 -16.50 -21.24
CA PRO A 139 -16.26 -17.96 -21.37
C PRO A 139 -16.77 -18.67 -20.10
N ARG A 140 -17.23 -17.94 -19.08
CA ARG A 140 -17.87 -18.51 -17.89
C ARG A 140 -19.26 -17.91 -17.75
N GLY A 141 -20.28 -18.73 -18.02
CA GLY A 141 -21.68 -18.32 -18.04
C GLY A 141 -22.17 -17.72 -16.71
N PRO A 142 -23.26 -16.92 -16.75
CA PRO A 142 -23.84 -16.30 -15.58
C PRO A 142 -24.40 -17.34 -14.61
N LEU A 143 -24.29 -17.07 -13.30
CA LEU A 143 -24.96 -17.84 -12.27
C LEU A 143 -26.50 -17.65 -12.39
N PRO A 144 -27.30 -18.71 -12.21
CA PRO A 144 -28.75 -18.63 -12.38
C PRO A 144 -29.42 -17.74 -11.33
N THR A 145 -30.33 -16.88 -11.79
CA THR A 145 -31.21 -16.04 -10.97
C THR A 145 -32.59 -16.68 -10.84
N THR A 146 -33.00 -17.04 -9.62
CA THR A 146 -34.33 -16.81 -9.00
C THR A 146 -34.61 -17.83 -7.88
N PHE A 147 -34.95 -17.33 -6.69
CA PHE A 147 -35.82 -18.01 -5.72
C PHE A 147 -36.66 -16.94 -5.01
N PRO A 148 -37.99 -17.10 -4.89
CA PRO A 148 -38.79 -16.27 -4.00
C PRO A 148 -38.53 -16.67 -2.54
N SER A 149 -38.27 -15.70 -1.66
CA SER A 149 -38.06 -15.90 -0.22
C SER A 149 -39.40 -16.05 0.51
N PRO A 150 -39.62 -17.11 1.33
CA PRO A 150 -40.86 -17.31 2.08
C PRO A 150 -40.84 -16.78 3.52
N TYR A 151 -39.93 -15.88 3.91
CA TYR A 151 -39.85 -15.39 5.31
C TYR A 151 -40.49 -14.02 5.52
N PRO A 152 -41.28 -13.81 6.59
CA PRO A 152 -41.85 -12.51 6.92
C PRO A 152 -40.77 -11.50 7.27
N ALA A 153 -40.97 -10.25 6.83
CA ALA A 153 -40.03 -9.15 6.98
C ALA A 153 -39.66 -8.88 8.44
N ALA A 154 -38.38 -8.95 8.77
CA ALA A 154 -37.85 -8.53 10.05
C ALA A 154 -38.12 -7.02 10.27
N ALA A 155 -38.47 -6.66 11.50
CA ALA A 155 -38.73 -5.28 11.90
C ALA A 155 -37.55 -4.36 11.52
N LYS A 156 -37.85 -3.24 10.85
CA LYS A 156 -36.86 -2.24 10.45
C LYS A 156 -36.16 -1.69 11.70
N PRO A 157 -34.83 -1.81 11.84
CA PRO A 157 -34.13 -1.20 12.96
C PRO A 157 -34.29 0.32 12.91
N THR A 158 -34.54 0.93 14.06
CA THR A 158 -34.62 2.37 14.20
C THR A 158 -33.31 3.02 13.73
N PRO A 159 -33.36 4.10 12.93
CA PRO A 159 -32.15 4.73 12.40
C PRO A 159 -31.36 5.33 13.56
N ARG A 160 -30.16 4.80 13.79
CA ARG A 160 -29.19 5.46 14.69
C ARG A 160 -28.79 6.79 14.04
N PRO A 161 -28.57 7.85 14.82
CA PRO A 161 -28.02 9.08 14.29
C PRO A 161 -26.69 8.78 13.57
N PRO A 162 -26.38 9.47 12.47
CA PRO A 162 -25.17 9.21 11.69
C PRO A 162 -23.95 9.39 12.59
N THR A 163 -23.14 8.34 12.69
CA THR A 163 -21.90 8.37 13.45
C THR A 163 -20.96 9.38 12.80
N ARG A 164 -20.60 10.45 13.51
CA ARG A 164 -19.59 11.41 13.05
C ARG A 164 -18.28 10.68 12.79
N VAL A 165 -17.68 10.87 11.61
CA VAL A 165 -16.37 10.31 11.25
C VAL A 165 -15.32 11.41 11.27
N GLU A 166 -14.13 11.10 11.77
CA GLU A 166 -12.97 11.99 11.80
C GLU A 166 -11.79 11.36 11.10
N VAL A 167 -11.20 12.10 10.15
CA VAL A 167 -9.91 11.77 9.53
C VAL A 167 -8.80 12.28 10.44
N ARG A 168 -8.10 11.35 11.09
CA ARG A 168 -6.96 11.62 11.97
C ARG A 168 -5.72 11.85 11.13
N GLN A 169 -5.34 13.11 11.02
CA GLN A 169 -4.15 13.54 10.32
C GLN A 169 -2.89 13.15 11.11
N VAL A 170 -2.09 12.24 10.54
CA VAL A 170 -0.88 11.70 11.17
C VAL A 170 0.37 12.34 10.57
N TRP A 171 1.16 12.93 11.45
CA TRP A 171 2.39 13.68 11.22
C TRP A 171 3.49 13.14 12.15
N ALA A 172 4.73 13.60 11.98
CA ALA A 172 5.85 13.14 12.82
C ALA A 172 5.60 13.29 14.33
N HIS A 173 4.99 14.39 14.76
CA HIS A 173 4.81 14.72 16.18
C HIS A 173 3.77 13.84 16.89
N ASN A 174 2.77 13.32 16.18
CA ASN A 174 1.71 12.47 16.76
C ASN A 174 1.75 11.01 16.29
N PHE A 175 2.64 10.66 15.34
CA PHE A 175 2.76 9.32 14.77
C PHE A 175 2.80 8.21 15.82
N GLU A 176 3.59 8.40 16.88
CA GLU A 176 3.74 7.40 17.93
C GLU A 176 2.47 7.17 18.76
N ALA A 177 1.69 8.22 19.02
CA ALA A 177 0.42 8.10 19.72
C ALA A 177 -0.62 7.37 18.86
N GLU A 178 -0.73 7.75 17.59
CA GLU A 178 -1.64 7.10 16.63
C GLU A 178 -1.26 5.64 16.37
N ALA A 179 0.04 5.35 16.29
CA ALA A 179 0.54 4.00 16.13
C ALA A 179 0.12 3.08 17.28
N ARG A 180 0.21 3.54 18.53
CA ARG A 180 -0.24 2.79 19.71
C ARG A 180 -1.75 2.60 19.72
N LEU A 181 -2.49 3.64 19.31
CA LEU A 181 -3.94 3.55 19.19
C LEU A 181 -4.34 2.47 18.19
N ILE A 182 -3.78 2.50 16.97
CA ILE A 182 -3.99 1.47 15.94
C ILE A 182 -3.68 0.08 16.49
N GLU A 183 -2.52 -0.11 17.15
CA GLU A 183 -2.14 -1.39 17.75
C GLU A 183 -3.20 -1.93 18.72
N SER A 184 -3.79 -1.07 19.55
CA SER A 184 -4.82 -1.45 20.52
C SER A 184 -6.14 -1.90 19.87
N LEU A 185 -6.39 -1.49 18.61
CA LEU A 185 -7.64 -1.74 17.89
C LEU A 185 -7.60 -3.04 17.07
N LEU A 186 -6.41 -3.50 16.66
CA LEU A 186 -6.24 -4.68 15.79
C LEU A 186 -6.90 -5.98 16.30
N PRO A 187 -7.01 -6.26 17.62
CA PRO A 187 -7.73 -7.45 18.08
C PRO A 187 -9.22 -7.46 17.73
N LYS A 188 -9.84 -6.27 17.65
CA LYS A 188 -11.28 -6.04 17.44
C LYS A 188 -11.60 -5.76 15.97
N PHE A 189 -10.81 -4.93 15.32
CA PHE A 189 -11.01 -4.50 13.93
C PHE A 189 -10.07 -5.26 13.01
N ARG A 190 -10.59 -6.33 12.41
CA ARG A 190 -9.80 -7.33 11.68
C ARG A 190 -9.76 -7.10 10.18
N TYR A 191 -10.54 -6.17 9.64
CA TYR A 191 -10.37 -5.70 8.28
C TYR A 191 -9.63 -4.36 8.27
N ALA A 192 -8.93 -4.10 7.17
CA ALA A 192 -8.29 -2.83 6.91
C ALA A 192 -8.50 -2.45 5.44
N ALA A 193 -9.00 -1.25 5.16
CA ALA A 193 -8.97 -0.67 3.83
C ALA A 193 -7.81 0.31 3.72
N VAL A 194 -7.10 0.26 2.61
CA VAL A 194 -5.93 1.10 2.32
C VAL A 194 -6.12 1.77 0.97
N ASP A 195 -5.67 3.02 0.91
CA ASP A 195 -5.56 3.82 -0.30
C ASP A 195 -4.27 4.66 -0.19
N THR A 196 -3.63 4.98 -1.30
CA THR A 196 -2.37 5.74 -1.32
C THR A 196 -2.39 6.87 -2.33
N GLU A 197 -1.79 7.99 -1.93
CA GLU A 197 -1.53 9.12 -2.82
C GLU A 197 -0.04 9.25 -3.10
N PHE A 198 0.31 9.36 -4.37
CA PHE A 198 1.68 9.42 -4.86
C PHE A 198 1.75 10.35 -6.09
N PRO A 199 2.95 10.77 -6.54
CA PRO A 199 3.08 11.85 -7.53
C PRO A 199 2.82 11.38 -8.98
N GLY A 200 1.79 10.55 -9.17
CA GLY A 200 1.35 10.01 -10.45
C GLY A 200 2.31 8.99 -11.04
N THR A 201 2.34 8.92 -12.37
CA THR A 201 3.27 8.07 -13.12
C THR A 201 4.17 8.92 -14.01
N VAL A 202 5.47 8.65 -13.99
CA VAL A 202 6.47 9.33 -14.85
C VAL A 202 6.89 8.44 -16.01
N TYR A 203 6.69 7.13 -15.88
CA TYR A 203 6.77 6.16 -16.96
C TYR A 203 5.35 5.82 -17.40
N ARG A 204 5.09 5.93 -18.71
CA ARG A 204 3.80 5.62 -19.35
C ARG A 204 4.01 4.64 -20.50
N PRO A 205 3.03 3.77 -20.80
CA PRO A 205 3.10 2.91 -21.97
C PRO A 205 3.01 3.75 -23.25
N ALA A 206 3.64 3.27 -24.32
CA ALA A 206 3.60 3.93 -25.63
C ALA A 206 2.24 3.78 -26.36
N GLY A 207 1.33 2.97 -25.83
CA GLY A 207 -0.01 2.73 -26.34
C GLY A 207 -0.99 2.53 -25.19
N ALA A 208 -2.23 2.14 -25.50
CA ALA A 208 -3.28 2.07 -24.48
C ALA A 208 -2.96 1.06 -23.37
N ALA A 209 -3.05 1.49 -22.11
CA ALA A 209 -2.62 0.70 -20.95
C ALA A 209 -3.33 -0.66 -20.84
N TYR A 210 -4.59 -0.75 -21.29
CA TYR A 210 -5.35 -2.01 -21.27
C TYR A 210 -4.77 -3.10 -22.18
N THR A 211 -4.01 -2.71 -23.22
CA THR A 211 -3.36 -3.65 -24.17
C THR A 211 -2.10 -4.31 -23.61
N LEU A 212 -1.58 -3.82 -22.48
CA LEU A 212 -0.40 -4.41 -21.85
C LEU A 212 -0.69 -5.81 -21.33
N THR A 213 0.26 -6.73 -21.54
CA THR A 213 0.22 -8.02 -20.85
C THR A 213 0.40 -7.84 -19.34
N PRO A 214 -0.06 -8.78 -18.49
CA PRO A 214 0.14 -8.67 -17.04
C PRO A 214 1.59 -8.43 -16.63
N ALA A 215 2.55 -9.11 -17.28
CA ALA A 215 3.97 -8.91 -17.03
C ALA A 215 4.42 -7.46 -17.34
N ARG A 216 3.93 -6.86 -18.44
CA ARG A 216 4.25 -5.47 -18.79
C ARG A 216 3.54 -4.46 -17.88
N ARG A 217 2.34 -4.76 -17.38
CA ARG A 217 1.67 -3.92 -16.36
C ARG A 217 2.49 -3.88 -15.08
N TYR A 218 2.96 -5.03 -14.61
CA TYR A 218 3.83 -5.10 -13.44
C TYR A 218 5.16 -4.35 -13.65
N GLU A 219 5.82 -4.52 -14.81
CA GLU A 219 7.06 -3.79 -15.11
C GLU A 219 6.86 -2.26 -15.06
N LEU A 220 5.74 -1.77 -15.60
CA LEU A 220 5.38 -0.35 -15.57
C LEU A 220 5.14 0.13 -14.14
N LEU A 221 4.38 -0.63 -13.35
CA LEU A 221 4.15 -0.37 -11.93
C LEU A 221 5.46 -0.30 -11.17
N LYS A 222 6.33 -1.31 -11.34
CA LYS A 222 7.66 -1.36 -10.73
C LYS A 222 8.50 -0.14 -11.05
N GLN A 223 8.57 0.27 -12.33
CA GLN A 223 9.38 1.41 -12.74
C GLN A 223 8.92 2.71 -12.06
N ASN A 224 7.60 2.93 -11.97
CA ASN A 224 7.05 4.10 -11.30
C ASN A 224 7.26 4.04 -9.78
N VAL A 225 6.92 2.92 -9.12
CA VAL A 225 7.08 2.76 -7.67
C VAL A 225 8.54 2.86 -7.24
N ASP A 226 9.49 2.35 -8.02
CA ASP A 226 10.92 2.46 -7.71
C ASP A 226 11.44 3.91 -7.83
N ALA A 227 10.85 4.71 -8.72
CA ALA A 227 11.31 6.06 -9.04
C ALA A 227 10.64 7.17 -8.23
N LEU A 228 9.51 6.88 -7.59
CA LEU A 228 8.64 7.88 -6.95
C LEU A 228 8.45 7.61 -5.46
N ASP A 229 8.23 8.67 -4.69
CA ASP A 229 7.99 8.60 -3.26
C ASP A 229 6.50 8.68 -2.93
N LEU A 230 6.09 7.96 -1.89
CA LEU A 230 4.73 7.99 -1.36
C LEU A 230 4.47 9.37 -0.70
N ILE A 231 3.27 9.92 -0.86
CA ILE A 231 2.89 11.22 -0.28
C ILE A 231 1.92 11.02 0.88
N GLN A 232 0.86 10.25 0.67
CA GLN A 232 -0.09 9.91 1.74
C GLN A 232 -0.47 8.43 1.72
N LEU A 233 -0.85 7.92 2.89
CA LEU A 233 -1.49 6.61 3.04
C LEU A 233 -2.74 6.76 3.90
N GLY A 234 -3.86 6.27 3.39
CA GLY A 234 -5.11 6.13 4.09
C GLY A 234 -5.22 4.77 4.75
N LEU A 235 -5.70 4.73 5.98
CA LEU A 235 -5.99 3.49 6.68
C LEU A 235 -7.34 3.58 7.39
N THR A 236 -8.26 2.70 6.99
CA THR A 236 -9.56 2.53 7.65
C THR A 236 -9.64 1.14 8.27
N LEU A 237 -9.76 1.06 9.59
CA LEU A 237 -9.98 -0.20 10.30
C LEU A 237 -11.48 -0.44 10.48
N PHE A 238 -11.92 -1.68 10.26
CA PHE A 238 -13.32 -2.03 10.45
C PHE A 238 -13.52 -3.49 10.87
N ASP A 239 -14.68 -3.78 11.45
CA ASP A 239 -15.07 -5.13 11.84
C ASP A 239 -15.88 -5.83 10.73
N SER A 240 -16.29 -7.09 10.96
CA SER A 240 -17.01 -7.89 9.97
C SER A 240 -18.38 -7.32 9.58
N GLY A 241 -18.95 -6.41 10.37
CA GLY A 241 -20.19 -5.70 10.09
C GLY A 241 -19.96 -4.30 9.52
N GLY A 242 -18.74 -3.93 9.16
CA GLY A 242 -18.41 -2.61 8.62
C GLY A 242 -18.37 -1.49 9.65
N ARG A 243 -18.35 -1.80 10.96
CA ARG A 243 -18.26 -0.76 11.99
C ARG A 243 -16.84 -0.28 12.17
N LEU A 244 -16.69 1.03 12.29
CA LEU A 244 -15.44 1.74 12.52
C LEU A 244 -15.11 1.85 14.03
N PRO A 245 -13.84 2.02 14.41
CA PRO A 245 -13.46 2.28 15.80
C PRO A 245 -13.97 3.64 16.29
N LEU A 246 -14.79 3.61 17.34
CA LEU A 246 -15.24 4.82 18.04
C LEU A 246 -14.21 5.23 19.10
N LEU A 247 -13.78 6.48 19.06
CA LEU A 247 -12.81 7.02 20.00
C LEU A 247 -13.49 7.87 21.06
N ALA A 248 -13.40 7.42 22.32
CA ALA A 248 -13.95 8.14 23.47
C ALA A 248 -13.33 9.54 23.62
N SER A 249 -12.06 9.70 23.26
CA SER A 249 -11.33 10.98 23.32
C SER A 249 -11.93 12.08 22.44
N ASN A 250 -12.74 11.71 21.44
CA ASN A 250 -13.24 12.62 20.41
C ASN A 250 -14.78 12.67 20.39
N GLY A 251 -15.39 12.64 21.57
CA GLY A 251 -16.86 12.69 21.70
C GLY A 251 -17.56 11.47 21.08
N GLY A 252 -16.86 10.33 20.96
CA GLY A 252 -17.41 9.11 20.36
C GLY A 252 -17.38 9.07 18.83
N ALA A 253 -16.61 9.94 18.16
CA ALA A 253 -16.45 9.90 16.71
C ALA A 253 -15.75 8.61 16.24
N ALA A 254 -16.16 8.12 15.07
CA ALA A 254 -15.45 7.08 14.34
C ALA A 254 -14.14 7.61 13.76
N ALA A 255 -13.07 6.83 13.81
CA ALA A 255 -11.75 7.25 13.35
C ALA A 255 -11.29 6.50 12.09
N VAL A 256 -10.70 7.27 11.18
CA VAL A 256 -9.88 6.80 10.06
C VAL A 256 -8.55 7.56 10.08
N TRP A 257 -7.48 7.02 9.52
CA TRP A 257 -6.15 7.62 9.59
C TRP A 257 -5.66 8.03 8.21
N GLU A 258 -4.98 9.18 8.16
CA GLU A 258 -4.25 9.65 6.98
C GLU A 258 -2.82 9.99 7.38
N PHE A 259 -1.87 9.20 6.90
CA PHE A 259 -0.44 9.40 7.14
C PHE A 259 0.14 10.29 6.05
N ASN A 260 0.85 11.35 6.44
CA ASN A 260 1.50 12.28 5.52
C ASN A 260 3.02 12.05 5.56
N PHE A 261 3.66 11.75 4.43
CA PHE A 261 5.07 11.32 4.37
C PHE A 261 6.03 12.43 3.92
N ARG A 262 7.17 12.58 4.60
CA ARG A 262 8.08 13.72 4.37
C ARG A 262 9.03 13.58 3.18
N GLU A 263 9.12 12.41 2.58
CA GLU A 263 10.15 12.07 1.59
C GLU A 263 9.99 12.82 0.28
N PHE A 264 8.75 13.09 -0.15
CA PHE A 264 8.51 13.74 -1.42
C PHE A 264 8.82 15.24 -1.39
N ASP A 265 9.74 15.67 -2.25
CA ASP A 265 10.07 17.08 -2.49
C ASP A 265 9.70 17.48 -3.91
N VAL A 266 8.61 18.23 -4.05
CA VAL A 266 8.08 18.69 -5.34
C VAL A 266 9.09 19.50 -6.17
N THR A 267 10.11 20.11 -5.53
CA THR A 267 11.13 20.91 -6.23
C THR A 267 12.30 20.07 -6.75
N ARG A 268 12.45 18.83 -6.27
CA ARG A 268 13.61 17.97 -6.55
C ARG A 268 13.25 16.65 -7.20
N HIS A 269 12.12 16.06 -6.81
CA HIS A 269 11.74 14.71 -7.20
C HIS A 269 10.90 14.73 -8.47
N ARG A 270 11.05 13.66 -9.26
CA ARG A 270 10.24 13.46 -10.46
C ARG A 270 8.78 13.29 -10.06
N HIS A 271 7.88 13.82 -10.86
CA HIS A 271 6.44 13.74 -10.63
C HIS A 271 5.68 14.02 -11.92
N ALA A 272 4.42 13.59 -11.97
CA ALA A 272 3.46 14.03 -12.96
C ALA A 272 2.87 15.39 -12.52
N PRO A 273 3.05 16.49 -13.30
CA PRO A 273 2.53 17.81 -12.93
C PRO A 273 1.03 17.84 -12.66
N GLU A 274 0.25 17.09 -13.44
CA GLU A 274 -1.20 16.93 -13.32
C GLU A 274 -1.61 16.30 -11.98
N SER A 275 -0.89 15.26 -11.54
CA SER A 275 -1.15 14.62 -10.24
C SER A 275 -0.84 15.58 -9.09
N ILE A 276 0.25 16.35 -9.17
CA ILE A 276 0.56 17.37 -8.17
C ILE A 276 -0.49 18.49 -8.15
N ALA A 277 -0.98 18.92 -9.32
CA ALA A 277 -1.99 19.98 -9.40
C ALA A 277 -3.27 19.58 -8.66
N VAL A 278 -3.74 18.34 -8.86
CA VAL A 278 -4.95 17.88 -8.19
C VAL A 278 -4.71 17.56 -6.72
N LEU A 279 -3.57 16.98 -6.33
CA LEU A 279 -3.26 16.81 -4.91
C LEU A 279 -3.21 18.16 -4.17
N ARG A 280 -2.70 19.23 -4.81
CA ARG A 280 -2.83 20.58 -4.25
C ARG A 280 -4.28 21.02 -4.13
N ALA A 281 -5.08 20.78 -5.17
CA ALA A 281 -6.50 21.14 -5.18
C ALA A 281 -7.32 20.37 -4.13
N SER A 282 -6.93 19.13 -3.81
CA SER A 282 -7.54 18.33 -2.74
C SER A 282 -7.01 18.69 -1.34
N GLY A 283 -6.09 19.65 -1.24
CA GLY A 283 -5.63 20.21 0.04
C GLY A 283 -4.28 19.71 0.55
N VAL A 284 -3.51 18.98 -0.27
CA VAL A 284 -2.16 18.55 0.10
C VAL A 284 -1.18 19.73 0.10
N ASP A 285 -0.74 20.14 1.29
CA ASP A 285 0.35 21.10 1.46
C ASP A 285 1.71 20.38 1.45
N PHE A 286 2.32 20.31 0.27
CA PHE A 286 3.65 19.71 0.06
C PHE A 286 4.75 20.33 0.92
N GLY A 287 4.67 21.62 1.24
CA GLY A 287 5.64 22.29 2.09
C GLY A 287 5.53 21.82 3.54
N ARG A 288 4.30 21.68 4.05
CA ARG A 288 4.02 21.12 5.37
C ARG A 288 4.39 19.64 5.43
N THR A 289 4.02 18.86 4.42
CA THR A 289 4.36 17.44 4.29
C THR A 289 5.86 17.20 4.39
N ARG A 290 6.67 17.97 3.66
CA ARG A 290 8.14 17.88 3.76
C ARG A 290 8.70 18.25 5.14
N ARG A 291 8.11 19.23 5.83
CA ARG A 291 8.61 19.72 7.13
C ARG A 291 8.16 18.87 8.32
N HIS A 292 6.94 18.36 8.28
CA HIS A 292 6.27 17.76 9.44
C HIS A 292 5.75 16.35 9.20
N GLY A 293 5.90 15.82 7.98
CA GLY A 293 5.49 14.48 7.60
C GLY A 293 6.22 13.39 8.40
N VAL A 294 5.57 12.25 8.51
CA VAL A 294 6.12 11.00 9.05
C VAL A 294 7.30 10.57 8.18
N ASP A 295 8.39 10.18 8.84
CA ASP A 295 9.53 9.54 8.19
C ASP A 295 9.15 8.10 7.78
N ALA A 296 9.26 7.79 6.49
CA ALA A 296 8.98 6.46 5.97
C ALA A 296 9.83 5.37 6.64
N ALA A 297 11.07 5.69 7.05
CA ALA A 297 11.94 4.78 7.80
C ALA A 297 11.42 4.49 9.22
N ALA A 298 10.69 5.43 9.83
CA ALA A 298 10.01 5.21 11.11
C ALA A 298 8.67 4.47 10.93
N PHE A 299 7.97 4.71 9.81
CA PHE A 299 6.70 4.08 9.49
C PHE A 299 6.81 2.59 9.19
N GLY A 300 7.78 2.18 8.37
CA GLY A 300 7.95 0.80 7.92
C GLY A 300 7.99 -0.25 9.04
N PRO A 301 8.82 -0.08 10.08
CA PRO A 301 8.85 -0.98 11.23
C PRO A 301 7.51 -1.10 11.97
N ARG A 302 6.73 -0.01 12.05
CA ARG A 302 5.38 0.00 12.64
C ARG A 302 4.39 -0.75 11.78
N LEU A 303 4.35 -0.49 10.48
CA LEU A 303 3.49 -1.23 9.56
C LEU A 303 3.77 -2.73 9.61
N ARG A 304 5.05 -3.14 9.61
CA ARG A 304 5.45 -4.55 9.77
C ARG A 304 4.98 -5.14 11.10
N LYS A 305 4.99 -4.36 12.19
CA LYS A 305 4.46 -4.78 13.49
C LYS A 305 2.94 -4.95 13.42
N TRP A 306 2.20 -4.02 12.82
CA TRP A 306 0.74 -4.09 12.68
C TRP A 306 0.30 -5.30 11.85
N LEU A 307 0.95 -5.57 10.71
CA LEU A 307 0.68 -6.74 9.87
C LEU A 307 0.83 -8.06 10.65
N ARG A 308 1.89 -8.18 11.46
CA ARG A 308 2.10 -9.31 12.36
C ARG A 308 1.05 -9.39 13.47
N ALA A 309 0.67 -8.24 14.02
CA ALA A 309 -0.31 -8.14 15.10
C ALA A 309 -1.76 -8.39 14.66
N GLY A 310 -2.05 -8.37 13.35
CA GLY A 310 -3.37 -8.72 12.82
C GLY A 310 -4.05 -7.65 12.00
N LEU A 311 -3.33 -6.62 11.55
CA LEU A 311 -3.84 -5.68 10.56
C LEU A 311 -4.35 -6.45 9.33
N GLY A 312 -5.61 -6.22 8.97
CA GLY A 312 -6.27 -6.92 7.87
C GLY A 312 -6.42 -8.44 8.09
N ARG A 313 -6.37 -8.96 9.32
CA ARG A 313 -6.46 -10.41 9.63
C ARG A 313 -7.60 -11.13 8.89
N ALA A 314 -8.75 -10.48 8.73
CA ALA A 314 -9.90 -10.99 7.99
C ALA A 314 -9.94 -10.54 6.52
N GLY A 315 -9.21 -9.48 6.17
CA GLY A 315 -9.04 -8.99 4.80
C GLY A 315 -8.35 -7.63 4.77
N LEU A 316 -7.41 -7.46 3.84
CA LEU A 316 -6.91 -6.16 3.41
C LEU A 316 -7.65 -5.77 2.13
N VAL A 317 -8.22 -4.58 2.10
CA VAL A 317 -9.13 -4.10 1.05
C VAL A 317 -8.51 -2.88 0.36
N THR A 318 -8.58 -2.85 -0.96
CA THR A 318 -8.09 -1.75 -1.80
C THR A 318 -9.06 -1.51 -2.96
N PHE A 319 -8.89 -0.43 -3.72
CA PHE A 319 -9.60 -0.21 -4.97
C PHE A 319 -8.60 0.03 -6.10
N SER A 320 -8.51 -0.86 -7.09
CA SER A 320 -7.45 -0.78 -8.12
C SER A 320 -6.04 -0.84 -7.50
N GLY A 321 -5.86 -1.71 -6.49
CA GLY A 321 -4.85 -1.57 -5.45
C GLY A 321 -3.45 -2.02 -5.78
N GLY A 322 -3.10 -2.14 -7.06
CA GLY A 322 -1.79 -2.61 -7.48
C GLY A 322 -0.65 -1.73 -6.93
N TYR A 323 -0.79 -0.42 -7.13
CA TYR A 323 0.16 0.57 -6.62
C TYR A 323 0.11 0.68 -5.10
N ASP A 324 -1.07 0.69 -4.48
CA ASP A 324 -1.21 0.73 -3.01
C ASP A 324 -0.44 -0.40 -2.35
N LEU A 325 -0.60 -1.62 -2.87
CA LEU A 325 0.10 -2.78 -2.34
C LEU A 325 1.61 -2.67 -2.54
N ALA A 326 2.06 -2.18 -3.69
CA ALA A 326 3.48 -2.01 -3.96
C ALA A 326 4.11 -0.95 -3.04
N TYR A 327 3.41 0.14 -2.76
CA TYR A 327 3.85 1.14 -1.79
C TYR A 327 3.80 0.63 -0.35
N LEU A 328 2.82 -0.20 0.04
CA LEU A 328 2.84 -0.89 1.34
C LEU A 328 4.08 -1.78 1.50
N VAL A 329 4.41 -2.56 0.46
CA VAL A 329 5.63 -3.39 0.44
C VAL A 329 6.88 -2.50 0.54
N LYS A 330 6.96 -1.44 -0.29
CA LYS A 330 8.06 -0.46 -0.26
C LYS A 330 8.23 0.16 1.12
N ALA A 331 7.13 0.59 1.74
CA ALA A 331 7.12 1.20 3.06
C ALA A 331 7.64 0.24 4.14
N VAL A 332 7.25 -1.04 4.12
CA VAL A 332 7.74 -2.04 5.08
C VAL A 332 9.25 -2.25 5.00
N TYR A 333 9.81 -2.33 3.78
CA TYR A 333 11.24 -2.54 3.60
C TYR A 333 12.07 -1.25 3.69
N GLY A 334 11.41 -0.10 3.55
CA GLY A 334 11.97 1.22 3.79
C GLY A 334 12.63 1.85 2.55
N PRO A 335 13.24 3.04 2.74
CA PRO A 335 13.88 3.78 1.67
C PRO A 335 14.95 2.97 0.94
N GLY A 336 15.02 3.12 -0.38
CA GLY A 336 15.99 2.42 -1.22
C GLY A 336 15.60 1.00 -1.61
N TYR A 337 14.53 0.42 -1.04
CA TYR A 337 14.00 -0.85 -1.52
C TYR A 337 13.60 -0.75 -3.01
N ARG A 338 13.90 -1.81 -3.76
CA ARG A 338 13.54 -1.96 -5.16
C ARG A 338 12.54 -3.09 -5.28
N MET A 339 11.47 -2.87 -6.05
CA MET A 339 10.46 -3.89 -6.30
C MET A 339 11.10 -5.14 -6.93
N PRO A 340 10.56 -6.36 -6.68
CA PRO A 340 11.05 -7.58 -7.29
C PRO A 340 11.11 -7.55 -8.83
N ALA A 341 11.89 -8.42 -9.46
CA ALA A 341 12.11 -8.31 -10.90
C ALA A 341 10.86 -8.69 -11.71
N THR A 342 10.06 -9.62 -11.20
CA THR A 342 8.88 -10.16 -11.87
C THR A 342 7.62 -10.06 -11.01
N ALA A 343 6.45 -10.08 -11.66
CA ALA A 343 5.16 -10.08 -10.98
C ALA A 343 5.03 -11.27 -10.01
N ALA A 344 5.49 -12.46 -10.42
CA ALA A 344 5.44 -13.66 -9.60
C ALA A 344 6.28 -13.54 -8.31
N GLU A 345 7.48 -12.95 -8.40
CA GLU A 345 8.31 -12.68 -7.23
C GLU A 345 7.65 -11.66 -6.30
N PHE A 346 7.09 -10.59 -6.86
CA PHE A 346 6.36 -9.58 -6.09
C PHE A 346 5.15 -10.16 -5.37
N GLU A 347 4.35 -10.97 -6.05
CA GLU A 347 3.25 -11.65 -5.40
C GLU A 347 3.74 -12.58 -4.28
N GLY A 348 4.87 -13.27 -4.47
CA GLY A 348 5.51 -14.08 -3.42
C GLY A 348 5.89 -13.25 -2.19
N VAL A 349 6.49 -12.07 -2.40
CA VAL A 349 6.83 -11.12 -1.33
C VAL A 349 5.57 -10.59 -0.65
N ALA A 350 4.59 -10.12 -1.40
CA ALA A 350 3.34 -9.56 -0.89
C ALA A 350 2.55 -10.60 -0.08
N ARG A 351 2.40 -11.84 -0.61
CA ARG A 351 1.77 -12.96 0.10
C ARG A 351 2.49 -13.30 1.39
N SER A 352 3.83 -13.32 1.37
CA SER A 352 4.65 -13.63 2.55
C SER A 352 4.57 -12.55 3.62
N LEU A 353 4.47 -11.29 3.23
CA LEU A 353 4.41 -10.15 4.12
C LEU A 353 3.03 -9.97 4.73
N ILE A 354 1.98 -10.00 3.92
CA ILE A 354 0.61 -9.71 4.36
C ILE A 354 -0.03 -10.95 4.98
N ARG A 355 0.09 -12.11 4.33
CA ARG A 355 -0.47 -13.40 4.81
C ARG A 355 -1.99 -13.35 5.09
N ARG A 356 -2.71 -12.40 4.48
CA ARG A 356 -4.16 -12.17 4.66
C ARG A 356 -4.86 -12.27 3.30
N PRO A 357 -6.18 -12.50 3.29
CA PRO A 357 -6.98 -12.28 2.09
C PRO A 357 -6.82 -10.83 1.61
N LEU A 358 -6.65 -10.67 0.30
CA LEU A 358 -6.62 -9.37 -0.36
C LEU A 358 -7.90 -9.22 -1.18
N PHE A 359 -8.56 -8.08 -1.07
CA PHE A 359 -9.79 -7.78 -1.81
C PHE A 359 -9.61 -6.50 -2.59
N ASP A 360 -9.54 -6.61 -3.92
CA ASP A 360 -9.61 -5.46 -4.80
C ASP A 360 -11.07 -5.20 -5.18
N VAL A 361 -11.64 -4.12 -4.65
CA VAL A 361 -13.05 -3.75 -4.86
C VAL A 361 -13.34 -3.52 -6.35
N LYS A 362 -12.38 -3.05 -7.13
CA LYS A 362 -12.55 -2.84 -8.57
C LYS A 362 -12.65 -4.16 -9.33
N GLU A 363 -11.85 -5.15 -8.95
CA GLU A 363 -11.96 -6.50 -9.51
C GLU A 363 -13.23 -7.21 -9.05
N MET A 364 -13.63 -7.03 -7.78
CA MET A 364 -14.91 -7.53 -7.28
C MET A 364 -16.09 -6.93 -8.07
N ALA A 365 -16.04 -5.62 -8.35
CA ALA A 365 -17.08 -4.91 -9.12
C ALA A 365 -17.27 -5.49 -10.52
N ARG A 366 -16.18 -5.88 -11.20
CA ARG A 366 -16.22 -6.51 -12.53
C ARG A 366 -16.90 -7.87 -12.55
N LEU A 367 -16.92 -8.57 -11.41
CA LEU A 367 -17.54 -9.87 -11.26
C LEU A 367 -19.02 -9.77 -10.82
N CYS A 368 -19.49 -8.56 -10.53
CA CYS A 368 -20.89 -8.33 -10.20
C CYS A 368 -21.77 -8.39 -11.46
N PRO A 369 -23.02 -8.90 -11.37
CA PRO A 369 -23.95 -8.91 -12.51
C PRO A 369 -24.37 -7.50 -12.98
N ALA A 370 -24.40 -6.53 -12.06
CA ALA A 370 -24.69 -5.14 -12.39
C ALA A 370 -23.46 -4.45 -13.00
N ASP A 371 -23.68 -3.45 -13.87
CA ASP A 371 -22.58 -2.68 -14.47
C ASP A 371 -21.95 -1.70 -13.48
N LEU A 372 -21.04 -2.21 -12.66
CA LEU A 372 -20.29 -1.46 -11.65
C LEU A 372 -18.90 -1.05 -12.17
N ARG A 373 -18.80 -0.59 -13.42
CA ARG A 373 -17.56 -0.04 -13.98
C ARG A 373 -17.39 1.45 -13.65
N GLY A 374 -16.14 1.88 -13.44
CA GLY A 374 -15.76 3.27 -13.20
C GLY A 374 -14.60 3.42 -12.21
N GLY A 375 -14.33 4.67 -11.82
CA GLY A 375 -13.49 4.99 -10.65
C GLY A 375 -14.24 4.76 -9.33
N LEU A 376 -13.55 4.95 -8.20
CA LEU A 376 -14.08 4.65 -6.87
C LEU A 376 -15.41 5.36 -6.59
N ASP A 377 -15.48 6.68 -6.79
CA ASP A 377 -16.71 7.45 -6.58
C ASP A 377 -17.87 6.96 -7.46
N ASN A 378 -17.61 6.60 -8.73
CA ASN A 378 -18.65 6.08 -9.62
C ASN A 378 -19.18 4.72 -9.16
N VAL A 379 -18.28 3.83 -8.73
CA VAL A 379 -18.68 2.51 -8.20
C VAL A 379 -19.44 2.65 -6.89
N ALA A 380 -18.99 3.53 -6.00
CA ALA A 380 -19.66 3.84 -4.75
C ALA A 380 -21.07 4.41 -4.98
N ALA A 381 -21.19 5.41 -5.87
CA ALA A 381 -22.47 6.02 -6.22
C ALA A 381 -23.46 5.01 -6.82
N LYS A 382 -23.01 4.13 -7.72
CA LYS A 382 -23.84 3.04 -8.27
C LYS A 382 -24.32 2.04 -7.22
N LEU A 383 -23.63 1.95 -6.09
CA LEU A 383 -23.99 1.13 -4.94
C LEU A 383 -24.75 1.91 -3.85
N ASP A 384 -25.12 3.17 -4.12
CA ASP A 384 -25.77 4.08 -3.17
C ASP A 384 -24.92 4.27 -1.90
N VAL A 385 -23.60 4.41 -2.09
CA VAL A 385 -22.62 4.71 -1.04
C VAL A 385 -22.06 6.11 -1.28
N GLY A 386 -22.32 7.01 -0.34
CA GLY A 386 -21.76 8.36 -0.34
C GLY A 386 -20.44 8.46 0.42
N ARG A 387 -19.63 9.46 0.05
CA ARG A 387 -18.43 9.87 0.80
C ARG A 387 -18.85 10.49 2.14
N ALA A 388 -18.41 9.88 3.23
CA ALA A 388 -18.86 10.25 4.58
C ALA A 388 -18.07 11.39 5.22
N VAL A 389 -16.83 11.61 4.75
CA VAL A 389 -15.91 12.64 5.26
C VAL A 389 -14.85 12.93 4.20
N GLY A 390 -14.30 14.14 4.20
CA GLY A 390 -13.21 14.53 3.31
C GLY A 390 -13.65 14.64 1.85
N GLU A 391 -12.67 14.88 0.99
CA GLU A 391 -12.85 15.02 -0.46
C GLU A 391 -12.23 13.82 -1.19
N ALA A 392 -12.47 13.72 -2.49
CA ALA A 392 -11.72 12.80 -3.34
C ALA A 392 -10.25 13.22 -3.44
N HIS A 393 -9.35 12.25 -3.63
CA HIS A 393 -7.90 12.46 -3.68
C HIS A 393 -7.29 12.87 -2.34
N GLN A 394 -7.85 12.30 -1.27
CA GLN A 394 -7.34 12.35 0.09
C GLN A 394 -7.33 10.92 0.61
N ALA A 395 -6.15 10.35 0.83
CA ALA A 395 -6.00 8.92 1.07
C ALA A 395 -6.88 8.42 2.23
N GLY A 396 -7.03 9.19 3.32
CA GLY A 396 -7.88 8.83 4.45
C GLY A 396 -9.37 8.71 4.06
N SER A 397 -9.85 9.70 3.32
CA SER A 397 -11.20 9.77 2.76
C SER A 397 -11.48 8.63 1.77
N ASP A 398 -10.54 8.39 0.85
CA ASP A 398 -10.65 7.34 -0.17
C ASP A 398 -10.55 5.92 0.40
N SER A 399 -9.72 5.71 1.44
CA SER A 399 -9.69 4.43 2.17
C SER A 399 -11.03 4.12 2.85
N LEU A 400 -11.73 5.16 3.35
CA LEU A 400 -13.05 5.00 3.96
C LEU A 400 -14.12 4.70 2.90
N LEU A 401 -14.10 5.42 1.78
CA LEU A 401 -15.03 5.16 0.68
C LEU A 401 -14.81 3.75 0.11
N THR A 402 -13.56 3.30 0.00
CA THR A 402 -13.19 1.92 -0.34
C THR A 402 -13.78 0.92 0.66
N CYS A 403 -13.65 1.18 1.97
CA CYS A 403 -14.25 0.35 3.02
C CYS A 403 -15.77 0.24 2.88
N HIS A 404 -16.49 1.36 2.79
CA HIS A 404 -17.95 1.36 2.69
C HIS A 404 -18.44 0.68 1.40
N THR A 405 -17.76 0.95 0.28
CA THR A 405 -18.05 0.31 -1.01
C THR A 405 -17.87 -1.20 -0.92
N PHE A 406 -16.77 -1.68 -0.31
CA PHE A 406 -16.54 -3.10 -0.07
C PHE A 406 -17.64 -3.72 0.79
N VAL A 407 -17.99 -3.10 1.92
CA VAL A 407 -19.02 -3.62 2.83
C VAL A 407 -20.37 -3.74 2.12
N LYS A 408 -20.76 -2.72 1.36
CA LYS A 408 -22.01 -2.71 0.57
C LYS A 408 -21.97 -3.80 -0.51
N MET A 409 -20.91 -3.85 -1.30
CA MET A 409 -20.75 -4.82 -2.38
C MET A 409 -20.73 -6.26 -1.87
N ARG A 410 -20.01 -6.52 -0.77
CA ARG A 410 -20.03 -7.82 -0.09
C ARG A 410 -21.44 -8.21 0.32
N GLY A 411 -22.19 -7.29 0.93
CA GLY A 411 -23.57 -7.54 1.36
C GLY A 411 -24.56 -7.74 0.21
N CYS A 412 -24.29 -7.25 -1.00
CA CYS A 412 -25.20 -7.41 -2.14
C CYS A 412 -24.87 -8.60 -3.05
N TYR A 413 -23.59 -8.97 -3.17
CA TYR A 413 -23.13 -9.93 -4.20
C TYR A 413 -22.29 -11.08 -3.65
N PHE A 414 -21.68 -10.93 -2.46
CA PHE A 414 -20.74 -11.88 -1.86
C PHE A 414 -21.12 -12.21 -0.41
N GLU A 415 -22.41 -12.50 -0.20
CA GLU A 415 -23.01 -12.67 1.13
C GLU A 415 -22.45 -13.85 1.94
N ASP A 416 -21.96 -14.89 1.26
CA ASP A 416 -21.35 -16.06 1.88
C ASP A 416 -19.82 -16.08 1.71
N ASP A 417 -19.14 -16.68 2.70
CA ASP A 417 -17.68 -16.77 2.74
C ASP A 417 -17.10 -17.56 1.56
N GLY A 418 -17.88 -18.46 0.95
CA GLY A 418 -17.47 -19.22 -0.22
C GLY A 418 -17.36 -18.36 -1.48
N LYS A 419 -18.32 -17.46 -1.71
CA LYS A 419 -18.25 -16.46 -2.79
C LYS A 419 -17.13 -15.45 -2.53
N LEU A 420 -17.00 -14.96 -1.30
CA LEU A 420 -15.95 -14.01 -0.96
C LEU A 420 -14.54 -14.62 -1.13
N ALA A 421 -14.36 -15.89 -0.79
CA ALA A 421 -13.08 -16.59 -0.99
C ALA A 421 -12.66 -16.69 -2.47
N LYS A 422 -13.62 -16.73 -3.41
CA LYS A 422 -13.33 -16.82 -4.86
C LYS A 422 -12.75 -15.54 -5.46
N VAL A 423 -12.98 -14.41 -4.80
CA VAL A 423 -12.49 -13.10 -5.24
C VAL A 423 -11.29 -12.61 -4.45
N ALA A 424 -10.86 -13.39 -3.45
CA ALA A 424 -9.67 -13.09 -2.67
C ALA A 424 -8.38 -13.31 -3.49
N GLY A 425 -7.43 -12.39 -3.38
CA GLY A 425 -6.09 -12.51 -3.95
C GLY A 425 -5.96 -12.07 -5.40
N VAL A 426 -7.04 -11.57 -6.02
CA VAL A 426 -7.03 -10.97 -7.36
C VAL A 426 -6.84 -9.47 -7.22
N LEU A 427 -5.78 -8.93 -7.82
CA LEU A 427 -5.43 -7.51 -7.76
C LEU A 427 -5.23 -6.94 -9.15
N THR A 428 -5.74 -5.72 -9.36
CA THR A 428 -5.47 -4.97 -10.58
C THR A 428 -3.95 -4.78 -10.76
N ASP A 429 -3.49 -4.83 -12.02
CA ASP A 429 -2.09 -4.62 -12.46
C ASP A 429 -1.03 -5.64 -12.01
N ILE A 430 -1.34 -6.50 -11.04
CA ILE A 430 -0.40 -7.51 -10.52
C ILE A 430 -0.77 -8.92 -10.99
N THR A 431 -2.02 -9.33 -10.74
CA THR A 431 -2.42 -10.72 -10.98
C THR A 431 -2.54 -10.98 -12.48
N ALA A 432 -1.84 -12.01 -12.96
CA ALA A 432 -2.00 -12.50 -14.33
C ALA A 432 -3.29 -13.33 -14.45
N TYR A 433 -4.08 -13.07 -15.49
CA TYR A 433 -5.23 -13.88 -15.88
C TYR A 433 -4.87 -14.87 -16.98
#